data_AF-A0AAD9CTC1-F1
#
_entry.id   AF-A0AAD9CTC1-F1
#
_cell.length_a   1.000
_cell.length_b   1.000
_cell.length_c   1.000
_cell.angle_alpha   90.00
_cell.angle_beta   90.00
_cell.angle_gamma   90.00
#
_symmetry.space_group_name_H-M   'P 1'
#
loop_
_entity.id
_entity.type
_entity.pdbx_description
1 polymer ?
#
loop_
_entity_poly.entity_id
_entity_poly.type
_entity_poly.pdbx_seq_one_letter_code
_entity_poly.pdbx_strand_id
1 'polypeptide(L)'
;MVDACQVLLGLKKRGFGVDLYNGFGGKPDTGEDMVDCARRELEEESGLRVSREGLSDMGKVIIARPLGSGQNALAICIHLFACTQWTGTVVETDEMRPAWFSFNEDMPWGDMWPEARLFLPQLLSSIRVLPRPTMKAYIEYHLVSAQPYDSWRQLTRTNAQGHFEALAGWKIHF
;
A
#
# COMPACT_ATOMS: atom_id res chain seq x y z
N MET A 1 6.88 -6.43 -1.39
CA MET A 1 8.29 -6.92 -1.37
C MET A 1 9.16 -5.92 -2.09
N VAL A 2 10.38 -5.68 -1.62
CA VAL A 2 11.30 -4.71 -2.24
C VAL A 2 12.69 -5.32 -2.42
N ASP A 3 13.16 -5.37 -3.66
CA ASP A 3 14.54 -5.72 -4.02
C ASP A 3 15.20 -4.54 -4.72
N ALA A 4 16.46 -4.21 -4.41
CA ALA A 4 17.19 -3.07 -4.99
C ALA A 4 16.32 -1.79 -5.18
N CYS A 5 15.90 -1.47 -6.41
CA CYS A 5 15.02 -0.35 -6.74
C CYS A 5 13.67 -0.80 -7.31
N GLN A 6 13.24 -2.02 -7.02
CA GLN A 6 12.01 -2.63 -7.53
C GLN A 6 11.08 -3.06 -6.40
N VAL A 7 9.77 -2.99 -6.68
CA VAL A 7 8.69 -3.50 -5.84
C VAL A 7 7.95 -4.60 -6.58
N LEU A 8 7.64 -5.67 -5.87
CA LEU A 8 6.72 -6.69 -6.37
C LEU A 8 5.28 -6.26 -6.05
N LEU A 9 4.47 -6.12 -7.09
CA LEU A 9 3.03 -5.88 -7.01
C LEU A 9 2.28 -7.04 -7.67
N GLY A 10 1.04 -7.29 -7.27
CA GLY A 10 0.14 -8.23 -7.93
C GLY A 10 -0.97 -7.52 -8.67
N LEU A 11 -1.20 -7.87 -9.94
CA LEU A 11 -2.44 -7.52 -10.63
C LEU A 11 -3.55 -8.43 -10.12
N LYS A 12 -4.58 -7.84 -9.55
CA LYS A 12 -5.69 -8.59 -8.96
C LYS A 12 -6.62 -9.12 -10.05
N LYS A 13 -6.82 -10.44 -10.08
CA LYS A 13 -7.61 -11.17 -11.09
C LYS A 13 -9.08 -11.35 -10.71
N ARG A 14 -9.42 -11.20 -9.42
CA ARG A 14 -10.78 -11.38 -8.89
C ARG A 14 -11.01 -10.54 -7.64
N GLY A 15 -12.27 -10.30 -7.28
CA GLY A 15 -12.64 -9.65 -6.02
C GLY A 15 -12.50 -8.11 -6.04
N PHE A 16 -12.37 -7.51 -4.86
CA PHE A 16 -12.32 -6.04 -4.72
C PHE A 16 -10.98 -5.49 -5.23
N GLY A 17 -11.05 -4.60 -6.21
CA GLY A 17 -9.86 -4.05 -6.87
C GLY A 17 -9.36 -4.90 -8.04
N VAL A 18 -10.22 -5.71 -8.67
CA VAL A 18 -9.90 -6.40 -9.92
C VAL A 18 -9.34 -5.43 -10.97
N ASP A 19 -8.38 -5.92 -11.76
CA ASP A 19 -7.63 -5.17 -12.77
C ASP A 19 -6.76 -4.03 -12.23
N LEU A 20 -6.57 -3.95 -10.91
CA LEU A 20 -5.61 -3.03 -10.29
C LEU A 20 -4.40 -3.77 -9.71
N TYR A 21 -3.23 -3.15 -9.83
CA TYR A 21 -2.01 -3.54 -9.14
C TYR A 21 -2.02 -3.08 -7.69
N ASN A 22 -1.61 -3.96 -6.78
CA ASN A 22 -1.43 -3.64 -5.36
C ASN A 22 -0.32 -4.47 -4.71
N GLY A 23 0.03 -4.14 -3.47
CA GLY A 23 0.74 -5.08 -2.59
C GLY A 23 -0.12 -6.30 -2.24
N PHE A 24 0.52 -7.32 -1.70
CA PHE A 24 -0.13 -8.57 -1.28
C PHE A 24 -0.72 -8.41 0.12
N GLY A 25 -1.93 -8.91 0.34
CA GLY A 25 -2.60 -8.77 1.63
C GLY A 25 -4.12 -8.94 1.58
N GLY A 26 -4.68 -9.19 2.75
CA GLY A 26 -6.10 -9.41 2.94
C GLY A 26 -6.57 -9.08 4.35
N LYS A 27 -7.66 -9.74 4.77
CA LYS A 27 -8.26 -9.52 6.09
C LYS A 27 -7.67 -10.54 7.06
N PRO A 28 -7.39 -10.14 8.32
CA PRO A 28 -6.98 -11.10 9.33
C PRO A 28 -8.14 -12.07 9.65
N ASP A 29 -7.78 -13.32 9.86
CA ASP A 29 -8.70 -14.31 10.40
C ASP A 29 -9.01 -14.05 11.89
N THR A 30 -10.01 -14.74 12.42
CA THR A 30 -10.43 -14.56 13.82
C THR A 30 -9.29 -14.95 14.77
N GLY A 31 -8.76 -13.97 15.51
CA GLY A 31 -7.65 -14.17 16.44
C GLY A 31 -6.26 -14.12 15.79
N GLU A 32 -6.19 -13.90 14.47
CA GLU A 32 -4.92 -13.73 13.75
C GLU A 32 -4.34 -12.34 14.00
N ASP A 33 -3.03 -12.27 14.29
CA ASP A 33 -2.34 -10.98 14.38
C ASP A 33 -1.99 -10.44 12.98
N MET A 34 -1.78 -9.13 12.87
CA MET A 34 -1.57 -8.49 11.57
C MET A 34 -0.28 -8.92 10.86
N VAL A 35 0.74 -9.35 11.61
CA VAL A 35 2.00 -9.84 11.02
C VAL A 35 1.76 -11.21 10.41
N ASP A 36 1.08 -12.11 11.11
CA ASP A 36 0.73 -13.43 10.59
C ASP A 36 -0.22 -13.35 9.40
N CYS A 37 -1.23 -12.48 9.46
CA CYS A 37 -2.10 -12.19 8.33
C CYS A 37 -1.28 -11.76 7.10
N ALA A 38 -0.37 -10.79 7.26
CA ALA A 38 0.48 -10.34 6.15
C ALA A 38 1.38 -11.46 5.58
N ARG A 39 1.84 -12.39 6.43
CA ARG A 39 2.65 -13.54 5.99
C ARG A 39 1.84 -14.55 5.21
N ARG A 40 0.66 -14.94 5.74
CA ARG A 40 -0.26 -15.89 5.11
C ARG A 40 -0.70 -15.37 3.75
N GLU A 41 -1.19 -14.14 3.69
CA GLU A 41 -1.68 -13.52 2.45
C GLU A 41 -0.56 -13.37 1.41
N LEU A 42 0.67 -13.01 1.83
CA LEU A 42 1.82 -12.98 0.93
C LEU A 42 2.09 -14.37 0.31
N GLU A 43 2.05 -15.42 1.11
CA GLU A 43 2.27 -16.79 0.63
C GLU A 43 1.14 -17.24 -0.30
N GLU A 44 -0.11 -17.00 0.07
CA GLU A 44 -1.30 -17.38 -0.70
C GLU A 44 -1.39 -16.64 -2.04
N GLU A 45 -1.01 -15.37 -2.10
CA GLU A 45 -1.15 -14.55 -3.30
C GLU A 45 0.08 -14.53 -4.20
N SER A 46 1.27 -14.92 -3.71
CA SER A 46 2.52 -14.84 -4.48
C SER A 46 3.45 -16.05 -4.40
N GLY A 47 3.17 -17.01 -3.52
CA GLY A 47 4.05 -18.15 -3.20
C GLY A 47 5.31 -17.81 -2.42
N LEU A 48 5.50 -16.54 -2.03
CA LEU A 48 6.65 -16.09 -1.27
C LEU A 48 6.46 -16.28 0.23
N ARG A 49 7.52 -16.69 0.92
CA ARG A 49 7.54 -16.91 2.37
C ARG A 49 8.49 -15.95 3.05
N VAL A 50 8.07 -15.44 4.21
CA VAL A 50 8.87 -14.56 5.05
C VAL A 50 8.75 -14.96 6.52
N SER A 51 9.82 -14.79 7.30
CA SER A 51 9.77 -14.92 8.76
C SER A 51 9.06 -13.71 9.38
N ARG A 52 8.65 -13.79 10.66
CA ARG A 52 8.03 -12.65 11.33
C ARG A 52 8.99 -11.46 11.41
N GLU A 53 10.27 -11.71 11.66
CA GLU A 53 11.33 -10.71 11.76
C GLU A 53 11.71 -10.11 10.41
N GLY A 54 11.38 -10.80 9.31
CA GLY A 54 11.59 -10.32 7.95
C GLY A 54 10.56 -9.29 7.48
N LEU A 55 9.49 -9.06 8.26
CA LEU A 55 8.51 -8.00 8.03
C LEU A 55 8.81 -6.80 8.92
N SER A 56 9.08 -5.66 8.29
CA SER A 56 9.16 -4.37 8.96
C SER A 56 7.79 -3.71 8.97
N ASP A 57 7.30 -3.34 10.15
CA ASP A 57 6.11 -2.49 10.30
C ASP A 57 6.42 -1.09 9.76
N MET A 58 5.67 -0.67 8.74
CA MET A 58 5.82 0.63 8.09
C MET A 58 4.70 1.60 8.48
N GLY A 59 3.78 1.16 9.35
CA GLY A 59 2.67 1.94 9.87
C GLY A 59 1.34 1.60 9.20
N LYS A 60 0.42 2.57 9.17
CA LYS A 60 -1.00 2.32 8.83
C LYS A 60 -1.59 3.43 7.97
N VAL A 61 -2.51 3.06 7.09
CA VAL A 61 -3.30 3.97 6.27
C VAL A 61 -4.77 3.68 6.52
N ILE A 62 -5.53 4.68 6.94
CA ILE A 62 -6.98 4.61 7.09
C ILE A 62 -7.60 5.27 5.87
N ILE A 63 -8.46 4.56 5.15
CA ILE A 63 -9.14 5.05 3.96
C ILE A 63 -10.65 5.08 4.21
N ALA A 64 -11.22 6.27 4.26
CA ALA A 64 -12.67 6.46 4.35
C ALA A 64 -13.29 6.46 2.94
N ARG A 65 -14.12 5.46 2.66
CA ARG A 65 -14.89 5.31 1.42
C ARG A 65 -16.35 5.70 1.71
N PRO A 66 -16.96 6.65 0.99
CA PRO A 66 -18.37 6.96 1.18
C PRO A 66 -19.25 5.77 0.76
N LEU A 67 -20.23 5.42 1.59
CA LEU A 67 -21.24 4.40 1.28
C LEU A 67 -22.52 5.11 0.76
N GLY A 68 -22.47 5.63 -0.47
CA GLY A 68 -23.63 6.30 -1.07
C GLY A 68 -24.17 7.51 -0.27
N SER A 69 -25.29 8.09 -0.71
CA SER A 69 -25.89 9.24 -0.04
C SER A 69 -26.56 8.83 1.28
N GLY A 70 -26.00 9.26 2.41
CA GLY A 70 -26.62 9.19 3.73
C GLY A 70 -26.17 8.04 4.65
N GLN A 71 -25.17 7.25 4.28
CA GLN A 71 -24.58 6.24 5.18
C GLN A 71 -23.20 6.68 5.66
N ASN A 72 -22.82 6.21 6.86
CA ASN A 72 -21.48 6.41 7.40
C ASN A 72 -20.43 5.82 6.44
N ALA A 73 -19.32 6.52 6.23
CA ALA A 73 -18.23 6.03 5.40
C ALA A 73 -17.67 4.70 5.93
N LEU A 74 -17.40 3.76 5.04
CA LEU A 74 -16.61 2.56 5.37
C LEU A 74 -15.16 2.99 5.54
N ALA A 75 -14.61 2.84 6.74
CA ALA A 75 -13.19 3.05 6.98
C ALA A 75 -12.44 1.72 6.84
N ILE A 76 -11.49 1.67 5.89
CA ILE A 76 -10.56 0.55 5.72
C ILE A 76 -9.26 0.93 6.41
N CYS A 77 -8.85 0.18 7.43
CA CYS A 77 -7.53 0.33 8.05
C CYS A 77 -6.57 -0.68 7.43
N ILE A 78 -5.54 -0.19 6.74
CA ILE A 78 -4.50 -1.00 6.12
C ILE A 78 -3.25 -0.88 6.98
N HIS A 79 -2.76 -2.02 7.49
CA HIS A 79 -1.43 -2.11 8.08
C HIS A 79 -0.43 -2.40 6.98
N LEU A 80 0.65 -1.63 6.92
CA LEU A 80 1.66 -1.73 5.88
C LEU A 80 2.91 -2.40 6.43
N PHE A 81 3.34 -3.45 5.74
CA PHE A 81 4.58 -4.13 6.03
C PHE A 81 5.50 -4.08 4.81
N ALA A 82 6.79 -3.92 5.06
CA ALA A 82 7.82 -4.05 4.05
C ALA A 82 8.68 -5.29 4.32
N CYS A 83 9.12 -5.93 3.26
CA CYS A 83 10.03 -7.05 3.33
C CYS A 83 11.09 -6.94 2.23
N THR A 84 12.35 -7.12 2.61
CA THR A 84 13.51 -7.10 1.72
C THR A 84 14.23 -8.45 1.64
N GLN A 85 13.73 -9.48 2.34
CA GLN A 85 14.31 -10.82 2.38
C GLN A 85 13.20 -11.88 2.49
N TRP A 86 13.14 -12.80 1.54
CA TRP A 86 12.12 -13.84 1.46
C TRP A 86 12.71 -15.13 0.90
N THR A 87 11.91 -16.19 0.95
CA THR A 87 12.20 -17.47 0.32
C THR A 87 11.05 -17.88 -0.60
N GLY A 88 11.29 -18.87 -1.46
CA GLY A 88 10.33 -19.29 -2.48
C GLY A 88 10.51 -18.56 -3.81
N THR A 89 9.67 -18.91 -4.77
CA THR A 89 9.64 -18.32 -6.11
C THR A 89 8.31 -17.64 -6.32
N VAL A 90 8.33 -16.48 -6.99
CA VAL A 90 7.11 -15.77 -7.33
C VAL A 90 6.27 -16.65 -8.26
N VAL A 91 5.00 -16.87 -7.91
CA VAL A 91 4.04 -17.61 -8.73
C VAL A 91 2.79 -16.79 -8.96
N GLU A 92 2.20 -16.93 -10.15
CA GLU A 92 0.83 -16.49 -10.40
C GLU A 92 -0.15 -17.43 -9.69
N THR A 93 -1.19 -16.85 -9.11
CA THR A 93 -2.24 -17.57 -8.38
C THR A 93 -3.59 -17.32 -9.04
N ASP A 94 -4.64 -17.96 -8.52
CA ASP A 94 -6.01 -17.68 -8.97
C ASP A 94 -6.43 -16.24 -8.65
N GLU A 95 -5.82 -15.60 -7.66
CA GLU A 95 -6.16 -14.26 -7.20
C GLU A 95 -5.25 -13.16 -7.75
N MET A 96 -3.96 -13.41 -7.88
CA MET A 96 -2.97 -12.38 -8.19
C MET A 96 -2.01 -12.84 -9.29
N ARG A 97 -1.66 -11.92 -10.18
CA ARG A 97 -0.55 -12.06 -11.12
C ARG A 97 0.59 -11.12 -10.73
N PRO A 98 1.61 -11.61 -10.02
CA PRO A 98 2.75 -10.80 -9.59
C PRO A 98 3.60 -10.27 -10.75
N ALA A 99 4.12 -9.04 -10.61
CA ALA A 99 5.09 -8.43 -11.51
C ALA A 99 6.00 -7.46 -10.73
N TRP A 100 7.26 -7.38 -11.16
CA TRP A 100 8.24 -6.45 -10.61
C TRP A 100 8.19 -5.12 -11.35
N PHE A 101 8.26 -4.02 -10.59
CA PHE A 101 8.28 -2.65 -11.10
C PHE A 101 9.39 -1.86 -10.44
N SER A 102 10.24 -1.21 -11.25
CA SER A 102 11.16 -0.14 -10.87
C SER A 102 10.46 1.09 -10.31
N PHE A 103 10.97 1.61 -9.20
CA PHE A 103 10.40 2.79 -8.52
C PHE A 103 10.32 4.05 -9.39
N ASN A 104 11.24 4.17 -10.37
CA ASN A 104 11.49 5.43 -11.07
C ASN A 104 10.99 5.47 -12.52
N GLU A 105 10.65 4.32 -13.12
CA GLU A 105 10.48 4.25 -14.59
C GLU A 105 9.17 3.60 -15.02
N ASP A 106 8.79 2.47 -14.44
CA ASP A 106 7.75 1.58 -14.96
C ASP A 106 6.58 1.36 -13.98
N MET A 107 6.53 2.10 -12.87
CA MET A 107 5.44 1.97 -11.90
C MET A 107 4.05 2.13 -12.56
N PRO A 108 3.11 1.18 -12.36
CA PRO A 108 1.85 1.13 -13.10
C PRO A 108 0.80 2.04 -12.46
N TRP A 109 1.16 3.29 -12.14
CA TRP A 109 0.31 4.21 -11.36
C TRP A 109 -1.10 4.38 -11.90
N GLY A 110 -1.27 4.31 -13.23
CA GLY A 110 -2.56 4.38 -13.92
C GLY A 110 -3.49 3.22 -13.56
N ASP A 111 -2.89 2.06 -13.33
CA ASP A 111 -3.55 0.79 -13.04
C ASP A 111 -3.45 0.44 -11.55
N MET A 112 -3.34 1.44 -10.67
CA MET A 112 -3.35 1.29 -9.20
C MET A 112 -4.51 2.08 -8.59
N TRP A 113 -4.84 1.74 -7.35
CA TRP A 113 -5.76 2.56 -6.54
C TRP A 113 -5.29 4.03 -6.49
N PRO A 114 -6.18 5.02 -6.74
CA PRO A 114 -5.80 6.44 -6.75
C PRO A 114 -5.06 6.90 -5.49
N GLU A 115 -5.47 6.42 -4.31
CA GLU A 115 -4.84 6.74 -3.04
C GLU A 115 -3.43 6.18 -2.88
N ALA A 116 -3.08 5.10 -3.60
CA ALA A 116 -1.75 4.52 -3.53
C ALA A 116 -0.69 5.54 -3.96
N ARG A 117 -1.03 6.41 -4.91
CA ARG A 117 -0.15 7.50 -5.38
C ARG A 117 0.21 8.49 -4.28
N LEU A 118 -0.62 8.61 -3.23
CA LEU A 118 -0.39 9.54 -2.14
C LEU A 118 0.63 9.03 -1.11
N PHE A 119 0.62 7.73 -0.82
CA PHE A 119 1.44 7.16 0.26
C PHE A 119 2.57 6.25 -0.24
N LEU A 120 2.39 5.57 -1.38
CA LEU A 120 3.35 4.57 -1.85
C LEU A 120 4.72 5.15 -2.20
N PRO A 121 4.87 6.32 -2.87
CA PRO A 121 6.19 6.91 -3.10
C PRO A 121 6.99 7.12 -1.81
N GLN A 122 6.30 7.59 -0.76
CA GLN A 122 6.90 7.86 0.55
C GLN A 122 7.25 6.56 1.27
N LEU A 123 6.33 5.60 1.27
CA LEU A 123 6.56 4.27 1.79
C LEU A 123 7.80 3.63 1.14
N LEU A 124 7.89 3.65 -0.19
CA LEU A 124 9.03 3.07 -0.92
C LEU A 124 10.35 3.79 -0.56
N SER A 125 10.33 5.13 -0.45
CA SER A 125 11.50 5.91 -0.04
C SER A 125 11.97 5.60 1.39
N SER A 126 11.06 5.22 2.30
CA SER A 126 11.38 5.01 3.71
C SER A 126 11.90 3.60 4.04
N ILE A 127 11.64 2.60 3.19
CA ILE A 127 12.03 1.19 3.42
C ILE A 127 13.53 1.03 3.67
N ARG A 128 14.35 1.87 3.02
CA ARG A 128 15.82 1.82 3.09
C ARG A 128 16.43 2.83 4.07
N VAL A 129 15.64 3.65 4.75
CA VAL A 129 16.12 4.64 5.73
C VAL A 129 16.11 4.03 7.13
N LEU A 130 17.18 4.26 7.90
CA LEU A 130 17.29 3.81 9.30
C LEU A 130 17.56 5.01 10.23
N PRO A 131 16.83 5.16 11.35
CA PRO A 131 15.64 4.37 11.73
C PRO A 131 14.47 4.59 10.75
N ARG A 132 13.64 3.56 10.55
CA ARG A 132 12.51 3.66 9.62
C ARG A 132 11.42 4.57 10.20
N PRO A 133 10.97 5.60 9.47
CA PRO A 133 9.82 6.39 9.91
C PRO A 133 8.54 5.54 9.80
N THR A 134 7.65 5.68 10.78
CA THR A 134 6.34 5.00 10.79
C THR A 134 5.31 5.87 10.10
N MET A 135 4.63 5.37 9.07
CA MET A 135 3.59 6.14 8.39
C MET A 135 2.24 6.03 9.08
N LYS A 136 1.52 7.14 9.22
CA LYS A 136 0.11 7.17 9.62
C LYS A 136 -0.66 8.10 8.69
N ALA A 137 -1.48 7.55 7.81
CA ALA A 137 -2.26 8.37 6.89
C ALA A 137 -3.76 8.19 7.11
N TYR A 138 -4.53 9.27 6.92
CA TYR A 138 -5.98 9.23 6.77
C TYR A 138 -6.37 9.82 5.43
N ILE A 139 -7.13 9.06 4.64
CA ILE A 139 -7.46 9.38 3.25
C ILE A 139 -8.98 9.28 3.05
N GLU A 140 -9.63 10.37 2.66
CA GLU A 140 -11.01 10.34 2.16
C GLU A 140 -11.01 10.05 0.66
N TYR A 141 -11.47 8.86 0.28
CA TYR A 141 -11.31 8.35 -1.09
C TYR A 141 -11.92 9.26 -2.16
N HIS A 142 -13.10 9.84 -1.89
CA HIS A 142 -13.84 10.65 -2.85
C HIS A 142 -13.10 11.92 -3.28
N LEU A 143 -12.23 12.43 -2.42
CA LEU A 143 -11.41 13.60 -2.72
C LEU A 143 -10.23 13.26 -3.65
N VAL A 144 -9.79 11.99 -3.69
CA VAL A 144 -8.71 11.52 -4.57
C VAL A 144 -9.26 11.00 -5.90
N SER A 145 -10.34 10.23 -5.86
CA SER A 145 -10.88 9.55 -7.04
C SER A 145 -11.50 10.49 -8.07
N ALA A 146 -11.88 11.71 -7.67
CA ALA A 146 -12.43 12.73 -8.56
C ALA A 146 -11.36 13.57 -9.28
N GLN A 147 -10.07 13.37 -8.98
CA GLN A 147 -8.99 14.21 -9.47
C GLN A 147 -8.34 13.65 -10.74
N PRO A 148 -7.91 14.51 -11.69
CA PRO A 148 -7.12 14.08 -12.85
C PRO A 148 -5.82 13.38 -12.43
N TYR A 149 -5.38 12.42 -13.24
CA TYR A 149 -4.23 11.56 -12.96
C TYR A 149 -2.96 12.32 -12.50
N ASP A 150 -2.64 13.48 -13.10
CA ASP A 150 -1.39 14.21 -12.84
C ASP A 150 -1.45 15.22 -11.68
N SER A 151 -2.61 15.46 -11.06
CA SER A 151 -2.75 16.54 -10.08
C SER A 151 -2.26 16.18 -8.67
N TRP A 152 -2.05 14.90 -8.36
CA TRP A 152 -1.73 14.44 -7.00
C TRP A 152 -0.43 15.03 -6.43
N ARG A 153 0.57 15.33 -7.28
CA ARG A 153 1.83 15.98 -6.86
C ARG A 153 1.61 17.38 -6.31
N GLN A 154 0.49 18.02 -6.67
CA GLN A 154 0.07 19.32 -6.16
C GLN A 154 -0.78 19.20 -4.87
N LEU A 155 -1.09 17.97 -4.43
CA LEU A 155 -1.96 17.71 -3.27
C LEU A 155 -1.19 17.43 -1.98
N THR A 156 0.12 17.23 -2.04
CA THR A 156 0.97 16.95 -0.87
C THR A 156 2.16 17.91 -0.81
N ARG A 157 2.48 18.42 0.37
CA ARG A 157 3.72 19.14 0.70
C ARG A 157 4.48 18.39 1.78
N THR A 158 5.79 18.54 1.83
CA THR A 158 6.59 18.13 2.99
C THR A 158 6.80 19.37 3.86
N ASN A 159 6.43 19.33 5.14
CA ASN A 159 6.68 20.42 6.07
C ASN A 159 8.16 20.48 6.46
N ALA A 160 8.55 21.53 7.19
CA ALA A 160 9.95 21.77 7.56
C ALA A 160 10.56 20.66 8.45
N GLN A 161 9.73 19.80 9.05
CA GLN A 161 10.13 18.66 9.86
C GLN A 161 10.22 17.35 9.04
N GLY A 162 9.96 17.40 7.74
CA GLY A 162 9.97 16.22 6.88
C GLY A 162 8.63 15.45 6.85
N HIS A 163 7.57 15.96 7.50
CA HIS A 163 6.26 15.31 7.48
C HIS A 163 5.49 15.69 6.22
N PHE A 164 4.85 14.72 5.58
CA PHE A 164 3.98 15.04 4.45
C PHE A 164 2.62 15.52 4.95
N GLU A 165 2.21 16.70 4.51
CA GLU A 165 0.92 17.30 4.77
C GLU A 165 0.20 17.47 3.44
N ALA A 166 -1.08 17.11 3.36
CA ALA A 166 -1.85 17.40 2.16
C ALA A 166 -2.33 18.86 2.18
N LEU A 167 -2.39 19.50 1.02
CA LEU A 167 -2.67 20.93 0.88
C LEU A 167 -4.15 21.33 1.06
N ALA A 168 -5.06 20.37 1.33
CA ALA A 168 -6.49 20.64 1.48
C ALA A 168 -7.19 19.75 2.54
N GLY A 169 -7.00 20.00 3.84
CA GLY A 169 -7.84 19.42 4.90
C GLY A 169 -7.54 17.98 5.33
N TRP A 170 -6.41 17.40 4.91
CA TRP A 170 -6.00 16.05 5.30
C TRP A 170 -4.88 16.07 6.34
N LYS A 171 -4.70 14.94 7.02
CA LYS A 171 -3.59 14.74 7.93
C LYS A 171 -2.91 13.41 7.62
N ILE A 172 -1.71 13.49 7.07
CA ILE A 172 -0.75 12.38 7.07
C ILE A 172 0.26 12.74 8.17
N HIS A 173 0.44 11.85 9.13
CA HIS A 173 1.41 11.97 10.19
C HIS A 173 2.48 10.90 9.96
N PHE A 174 3.75 11.30 9.93
CA PHE A 174 4.86 10.37 10.11
C PHE A 174 5.34 10.47 11.56
#